data_AF-A0A1L9WMK9-F1
#
_entry.id   AF-A0A1L9WMK9-F1
#
_cell.length_a   1.000
_cell.length_b   1.000
_cell.length_c   1.000
_cell.angle_alpha   90.00
_cell.angle_beta   90.00
_cell.angle_gamma   90.00
#
_symmetry.space_group_name_H-M   'P 1'
#
loop_
_entity.id
_entity.type
_entity.pdbx_description
1 polymer ?
#
loop_
_entity_poly.entity_id
_entity_poly.type
_entity_poly.pdbx_seq_one_letter_code
_entity_poly.pdbx_strand_id
1 'polypeptide(L)'
;MHIQSALASPKGHPGILHPYAPRLVAFEYIRGSRTKPHTLIFIGGLSDGLHTVDYLSDLILALQDTEWSVVTPLLSSSYAGWGMSSLAQDIDEMAQCVGYIRDHKKSLYGHGKVVIMGHSTGSQDVMHYISCANPRPRHPILDRDIPEGQYVGLTRPSVDGAIMQAPVSDREAALWLSKLGTEYDTPEEIQEVYRKTIQEAQRRTYETGGGDGTTIYDTIVPLATTTRMYYPADTPLSSRRFLSLLSPQSPQRPDEDDLFSSDLADEHLQTTFGMIRDRGVLHGKGKLMVLYSGRDQSVPPWVDKVALLQRWRTILGDETWHRNSTIIPGASHALSDPDQAEPRRILVERVTGYLEDVETL
;
A
#
# COMPACT_ATOMS: atom_id res chain seq x y z
N MET A 1 10.70 12.50 25.89
CA MET A 1 9.96 13.66 26.44
C MET A 1 8.53 13.57 25.93
N HIS A 2 7.58 13.13 26.77
CA HIS A 2 6.18 12.98 26.40
C HIS A 2 5.49 14.34 26.32
N ILE A 3 5.02 14.70 25.13
CA ILE A 3 3.96 15.69 24.95
C ILE A 3 2.92 15.03 24.05
N GLN A 4 2.06 14.20 24.65
CA GLN A 4 0.77 13.89 24.04
C GLN A 4 -0.08 15.15 24.17
N SER A 5 -0.10 15.98 23.12
CA SER A 5 -1.25 16.86 22.93
C SER A 5 -2.46 15.95 22.74
N ALA A 6 -3.48 16.09 23.57
CA ALA A 6 -4.74 15.38 23.40
C ALA A 6 -5.38 15.79 22.06
N LEU A 7 -5.07 15.03 21.00
CA LEU A 7 -5.87 14.99 19.79
C LEU A 7 -7.28 14.62 20.26
N ALA A 8 -8.27 15.43 19.88
CA ALA A 8 -9.67 15.13 20.15
C ALA A 8 -9.92 13.67 19.73
N SER A 9 -10.35 12.82 20.67
CA SER A 9 -10.59 11.40 20.37
C SER A 9 -11.49 11.30 19.13
N PRO A 10 -11.08 10.57 18.08
CA PRO A 10 -11.89 10.41 16.89
C PRO A 10 -13.26 9.89 17.32
N LYS A 11 -14.32 10.64 17.00
CA LYS A 11 -15.68 10.14 17.18
C LYS A 11 -15.87 8.96 16.23
N GLY A 12 -16.55 7.91 16.67
CA GLY A 12 -16.88 6.79 15.80
C GLY A 12 -17.67 7.25 14.57
N HIS A 13 -17.36 6.65 13.43
CA HIS A 13 -18.11 6.86 12.19
C HIS A 13 -19.14 5.75 12.01
N PRO A 14 -20.40 6.07 11.68
CA PRO A 14 -21.40 5.05 11.34
C PRO A 14 -21.06 4.39 10.01
N GLY A 15 -21.47 3.13 9.85
CA GLY A 15 -21.21 2.37 8.65
C GLY A 15 -21.76 0.96 8.68
N ILE A 16 -21.38 0.19 7.67
CA ILE A 16 -21.79 -1.20 7.48
C ILE A 16 -20.53 -2.05 7.43
N LEU A 17 -20.51 -3.17 8.17
CA LEU A 17 -19.43 -4.14 8.10
C LEU A 17 -19.81 -5.28 7.15
N HIS A 18 -19.06 -5.43 6.08
CA HIS A 18 -19.30 -6.40 5.01
C HIS A 18 -18.35 -7.59 5.10
N PRO A 19 -18.83 -8.83 5.24
CA PRO A 19 -18.00 -10.02 5.06
C PRO A 19 -17.81 -10.28 3.56
N TYR A 20 -16.68 -9.86 2.99
CA TYR A 20 -16.43 -9.98 1.54
C TYR A 20 -15.75 -11.29 1.15
N ALA A 21 -15.05 -11.94 2.08
CA ALA A 21 -14.39 -13.24 1.89
C ALA A 21 -14.28 -13.98 3.24
N PRO A 22 -13.98 -15.31 3.25
CA PRO A 22 -13.82 -16.05 4.49
C PRO A 22 -12.80 -15.38 5.42
N ARG A 23 -13.24 -15.02 6.63
CA ARG A 23 -12.45 -14.34 7.67
C ARG A 23 -11.98 -12.92 7.32
N LEU A 24 -12.40 -12.34 6.20
CA LEU A 24 -12.07 -10.97 5.82
C LEU A 24 -13.32 -10.10 5.74
N VAL A 25 -13.19 -8.85 6.20
CA VAL A 25 -14.30 -7.91 6.28
C VAL A 25 -13.89 -6.55 5.75
N ALA A 26 -14.85 -5.80 5.23
CA ALA A 26 -14.67 -4.44 4.77
C ALA A 26 -15.67 -3.53 5.47
N PHE A 27 -15.20 -2.43 6.05
CA PHE A 27 -16.07 -1.44 6.67
C PHE A 27 -16.39 -0.33 5.68
N GLU A 28 -17.66 -0.15 5.37
CA GLU A 28 -18.16 0.92 4.53
C GLU A 28 -18.68 2.07 5.39
N TYR A 29 -18.08 3.25 5.25
CA TYR A 29 -18.49 4.47 5.96
C TYR A 29 -19.68 5.11 5.24
N ILE A 30 -20.86 5.03 5.85
CA ILE A 30 -22.08 5.63 5.32
C ILE A 30 -22.86 6.29 6.44
N ARG A 31 -23.34 7.50 6.17
CA ARG A 31 -24.27 8.23 7.02
C ARG A 31 -25.38 8.85 6.18
N GLY A 32 -26.61 8.81 6.70
CA GLY A 32 -27.76 9.41 6.04
C GLY A 32 -28.41 8.50 4.99
N SER A 33 -29.27 9.07 4.16
CA SER A 33 -30.11 8.36 3.19
C SER A 33 -29.71 8.55 1.73
N ARG A 34 -28.62 9.27 1.45
CA ARG A 34 -28.13 9.48 0.07
C ARG A 34 -27.64 8.16 -0.51
N THR A 35 -27.98 7.91 -1.77
CA THR A 35 -27.50 6.75 -2.53
C THR A 35 -26.00 6.86 -2.78
N LYS A 36 -25.29 5.73 -2.60
CA LYS A 36 -23.84 5.65 -2.76
C LYS A 36 -23.47 4.60 -3.82
N PRO A 37 -23.71 4.85 -5.12
CA PRO A 37 -23.36 3.91 -6.17
C PRO A 37 -21.83 3.76 -6.34
N HIS A 38 -21.04 4.78 -5.98
CA HIS A 38 -19.59 4.81 -6.21
C HIS A 38 -18.82 4.49 -4.92
N THR A 39 -17.63 3.94 -5.06
CA THR A 39 -16.83 3.52 -3.90
C THR A 39 -15.36 3.84 -4.05
N LEU A 40 -14.82 4.55 -3.05
CA LEU A 40 -13.39 4.71 -2.81
C LEU A 40 -12.96 3.61 -1.83
N ILE A 41 -12.24 2.61 -2.31
CA ILE A 41 -11.64 1.58 -1.49
C ILE A 41 -10.26 2.07 -1.02
N PHE A 42 -10.13 2.30 0.28
CA PHE A 42 -8.92 2.80 0.92
C PHE A 42 -8.11 1.66 1.54
N ILE A 43 -6.85 1.54 1.13
CA ILE A 43 -5.88 0.54 1.58
C ILE A 43 -4.84 1.25 2.46
N GLY A 44 -4.76 0.86 3.73
CA GLY A 44 -3.79 1.41 4.69
C GLY A 44 -2.36 0.93 4.45
N GLY A 45 -1.41 1.48 5.20
CA GLY A 45 -0.02 1.04 5.20
C GLY A 45 0.24 -0.20 6.08
N LEU A 46 1.51 -0.58 6.20
CA LEU A 46 1.95 -1.59 7.16
C LEU A 46 1.51 -1.15 8.55
N SER A 47 0.94 -2.05 9.34
CA SER A 47 0.32 -1.81 10.66
C SER A 47 -1.07 -1.18 10.68
N ASP A 48 -1.56 -0.68 9.56
CA ASP A 48 -2.90 -0.12 9.50
C ASP A 48 -3.99 -1.21 9.45
N GLY A 49 -5.17 -0.82 9.91
CA GLY A 49 -6.42 -1.55 9.74
C GLY A 49 -7.60 -0.59 9.68
N LEU A 50 -8.75 -1.00 10.21
CA LEU A 50 -9.97 -0.18 10.13
C LEU A 50 -9.79 1.14 10.88
N HIS A 51 -9.91 2.25 10.16
CA HIS A 51 -9.94 3.60 10.72
C HIS A 51 -8.68 4.00 11.53
N THR A 52 -7.51 3.57 11.06
CA THR A 52 -6.21 3.83 11.71
C THR A 52 -5.49 5.07 11.18
N VAL A 53 -5.86 5.55 9.98
CA VAL A 53 -5.26 6.73 9.33
C VAL A 53 -6.08 7.99 9.61
N ASP A 54 -5.45 9.03 10.17
CA ASP A 54 -6.14 10.23 10.68
C ASP A 54 -6.94 10.99 9.64
N TYR A 55 -6.35 11.26 8.46
CA TYR A 55 -7.02 12.03 7.40
C TYR A 55 -8.20 11.28 6.74
N LEU A 56 -8.37 9.99 7.04
CA LEU A 56 -9.52 9.23 6.57
C LEU A 56 -10.83 9.83 7.10
N SER A 57 -10.83 10.35 8.32
CA SER A 57 -12.00 11.08 8.87
C SER A 57 -12.38 12.29 8.03
N ASP A 58 -11.39 13.05 7.55
CA ASP A 58 -11.63 14.23 6.72
C ASP A 58 -12.19 13.83 5.34
N LEU A 59 -11.70 12.73 4.76
CA LEU A 59 -12.24 12.17 3.52
C LEU A 59 -13.68 11.65 3.67
N ILE A 60 -13.97 10.91 4.75
CA ILE A 60 -15.33 10.41 5.04
C ILE A 60 -16.31 11.57 5.15
N LEU A 61 -15.94 12.64 5.85
CA LEU A 61 -16.76 13.83 6.01
C LEU A 61 -16.96 14.57 4.68
N ALA A 62 -15.89 14.74 3.89
CA ALA A 62 -15.97 15.41 2.60
C ALA A 62 -16.82 14.66 1.58
N LEU A 63 -16.83 13.32 1.64
CA LEU A 63 -17.63 12.47 0.75
C LEU A 63 -19.03 12.16 1.29
N GLN A 64 -19.39 12.61 2.50
CA GLN A 64 -20.66 12.25 3.13
C GLN A 64 -21.87 12.60 2.25
N ASP A 65 -21.86 13.78 1.63
CA ASP A 65 -22.98 14.30 0.84
C ASP A 65 -22.83 14.05 -0.67
N THR A 66 -21.85 13.24 -1.12
CA THR A 66 -21.64 12.87 -2.54
C THR A 66 -22.26 11.51 -2.88
N GLU A 67 -22.04 10.99 -4.09
CA GLU A 67 -22.42 9.62 -4.48
C GLU A 67 -21.34 8.56 -4.17
N TRP A 68 -20.23 8.98 -3.55
CA TRP A 68 -19.14 8.10 -3.11
C TRP A 68 -19.30 7.69 -1.66
N SER A 69 -19.07 6.41 -1.39
CA SER A 69 -18.74 5.92 -0.05
C SER A 69 -17.26 5.56 0.04
N VAL A 70 -16.73 5.58 1.26
CA VAL A 70 -15.39 5.08 1.57
C VAL A 70 -15.52 3.67 2.11
N VAL A 71 -14.67 2.75 1.66
CA VAL A 71 -14.58 1.38 2.16
C VAL A 71 -13.15 1.10 2.58
N THR A 72 -12.95 0.58 3.79
CA THR A 72 -11.64 0.05 4.23
C THR A 72 -11.74 -1.46 4.43
N PRO A 73 -11.09 -2.30 3.59
CA PRO A 73 -10.96 -3.73 3.84
C PRO A 73 -9.95 -4.00 4.96
N LEU A 74 -10.19 -5.06 5.72
CA LEU A 74 -9.17 -5.77 6.47
C LEU A 74 -8.61 -6.87 5.58
N LEU A 75 -7.31 -6.78 5.30
CA LEU A 75 -6.53 -7.79 4.62
C LEU A 75 -5.84 -8.67 5.66
N SER A 76 -5.32 -9.83 5.25
CA SER A 76 -4.44 -10.65 6.07
C SER A 76 -3.16 -9.91 6.47
N SER A 77 -2.75 -8.90 5.69
CA SER A 77 -1.63 -8.01 5.96
C SER A 77 -1.96 -6.87 6.95
N SER A 78 -3.22 -6.64 7.32
CA SER A 78 -3.56 -5.57 8.27
C SER A 78 -2.97 -5.80 9.67
N TYR A 79 -2.76 -4.72 10.43
CA TYR A 79 -2.19 -4.73 11.78
C TYR A 79 -0.82 -5.45 11.83
N ALA A 80 -0.65 -6.50 12.63
CA ALA A 80 0.62 -7.24 12.72
C ALA A 80 0.80 -8.31 11.62
N GLY A 81 -0.14 -8.43 10.68
CA GLY A 81 -0.15 -9.50 9.68
C GLY A 81 0.79 -9.30 8.49
N TRP A 82 1.09 -8.05 8.12
CA TRP A 82 1.85 -7.71 6.89
C TRP A 82 3.21 -8.37 6.82
N GLY A 83 3.89 -8.56 7.96
CA GLY A 83 5.23 -9.15 7.95
C GLY A 83 5.25 -10.62 7.54
N MET A 84 4.09 -11.28 7.59
CA MET A 84 3.90 -12.67 7.17
C MET A 84 3.15 -12.80 5.82
N SER A 85 2.63 -11.69 5.28
CA SER A 85 1.89 -11.66 4.01
C SER A 85 2.83 -11.47 2.80
N SER A 86 2.25 -11.16 1.64
CA SER A 86 2.92 -10.80 0.40
C SER A 86 2.02 -9.86 -0.41
N LEU A 87 2.59 -9.02 -1.27
CA LEU A 87 1.80 -8.21 -2.20
C LEU A 87 0.90 -9.07 -3.08
N ALA A 88 1.37 -10.26 -3.48
CA ALA A 88 0.58 -11.24 -4.23
C ALA A 88 -0.71 -11.66 -3.51
N GLN A 89 -0.63 -11.92 -2.19
CA GLN A 89 -1.82 -12.23 -1.39
C GLN A 89 -2.71 -11.00 -1.22
N ASP A 90 -2.11 -9.84 -0.97
CA ASP A 90 -2.84 -8.59 -0.75
C ASP A 90 -3.68 -8.21 -1.99
N ILE A 91 -3.13 -8.35 -3.21
CA ILE A 91 -3.88 -8.07 -4.44
C ILE A 91 -4.98 -9.09 -4.74
N ASP A 92 -4.84 -10.33 -4.29
CA ASP A 92 -5.89 -11.35 -4.43
C ASP A 92 -7.06 -11.04 -3.49
N GLU A 93 -6.77 -10.67 -2.23
CA GLU A 93 -7.77 -10.28 -1.25
C GLU A 93 -8.45 -8.95 -1.62
N MET A 94 -7.68 -7.97 -2.14
CA MET A 94 -8.23 -6.76 -2.74
C MET A 94 -9.16 -7.09 -3.91
N ALA A 95 -8.81 -8.04 -4.77
CA ALA A 95 -9.63 -8.41 -5.91
C ALA A 95 -10.96 -9.03 -5.49
N GLN A 96 -10.96 -9.85 -4.43
CA GLN A 96 -12.18 -10.34 -3.81
C GLN A 96 -13.02 -9.19 -3.24
N CYS A 97 -12.41 -8.23 -2.54
CA CYS A 97 -13.11 -7.07 -2.01
C CYS A 97 -13.72 -6.19 -3.13
N VAL A 98 -12.94 -5.88 -4.18
CA VAL A 98 -13.42 -5.10 -5.34
C VAL A 98 -14.59 -5.82 -6.02
N GLY A 99 -14.47 -7.13 -6.25
CA GLY A 99 -15.54 -7.95 -6.83
C GLY A 99 -16.82 -7.91 -5.99
N TYR A 100 -16.69 -8.17 -4.69
CA TYR A 100 -17.79 -8.11 -3.73
C TYR A 100 -18.49 -6.74 -3.74
N ILE A 101 -17.72 -5.65 -3.63
CA ILE A 101 -18.26 -4.28 -3.60
C ILE A 101 -18.97 -3.96 -4.92
N ARG A 102 -18.38 -4.32 -6.07
CA ARG A 102 -19.02 -4.11 -7.37
C ARG A 102 -20.35 -4.83 -7.46
N ASP A 103 -20.40 -6.11 -7.09
CA ASP A 103 -21.63 -6.90 -7.15
C ASP A 103 -22.69 -6.38 -6.16
N HIS A 104 -22.27 -6.04 -4.95
CA HIS A 104 -23.14 -5.49 -3.92
C HIS A 104 -23.75 -4.15 -4.38
N LYS A 105 -22.92 -3.18 -4.80
CA LYS A 105 -23.37 -1.88 -5.28
C LYS A 105 -24.23 -2.01 -6.53
N LYS A 106 -23.87 -2.89 -7.47
CA LYS A 106 -24.66 -3.18 -8.67
C LYS A 106 -26.06 -3.68 -8.34
N SER A 107 -26.19 -4.55 -7.35
CA SER A 107 -27.50 -5.08 -6.92
C SER A 107 -28.42 -4.01 -6.31
N LEU A 108 -27.85 -2.98 -5.69
CA LEU A 108 -28.59 -1.92 -5.00
C LEU A 108 -28.89 -0.71 -5.89
N TYR A 109 -27.92 -0.28 -6.70
CA TYR A 109 -27.96 1.02 -7.38
C TYR A 109 -27.63 0.94 -8.88
N GLY A 110 -27.29 -0.25 -9.40
CA GLY A 110 -26.75 -0.41 -10.74
C GLY A 110 -25.24 -0.13 -10.82
N HIS A 111 -24.72 0.00 -12.04
CA HIS A 111 -23.28 0.12 -12.27
C HIS A 111 -22.70 1.40 -11.66
N GLY A 112 -21.78 1.25 -10.71
CA GLY A 112 -21.02 2.33 -10.11
C GLY A 112 -19.52 2.25 -10.38
N LYS A 113 -18.83 3.36 -10.07
CA LYS A 113 -17.38 3.49 -10.18
C LYS A 113 -16.68 2.97 -8.92
N VAL A 114 -15.51 2.35 -9.10
CA VAL A 114 -14.64 1.92 -8.01
C VAL A 114 -13.26 2.52 -8.20
N VAL A 115 -12.79 3.25 -7.20
CA VAL A 115 -11.43 3.80 -7.14
C VAL A 115 -10.71 3.13 -5.97
N ILE A 116 -9.46 2.73 -6.17
CA ILE A 116 -8.60 2.24 -5.09
C ILE A 116 -7.61 3.33 -4.68
N MET A 117 -7.40 3.53 -3.38
CA MET A 117 -6.48 4.50 -2.83
C MET A 117 -5.57 3.86 -1.80
N GLY A 118 -4.26 3.87 -2.07
CA GLY A 118 -3.24 3.37 -1.17
C GLY A 118 -2.67 4.49 -0.32
N HIS A 119 -2.48 4.24 0.97
CA HIS A 119 -1.76 5.08 1.92
C HIS A 119 -0.43 4.43 2.26
N SER A 120 0.68 5.17 2.24
CA SER A 120 1.99 4.65 2.58
C SER A 120 2.30 3.39 1.75
N THR A 121 2.65 2.27 2.39
CA THR A 121 2.88 0.98 1.72
C THR A 121 1.62 0.35 1.12
N GLY A 122 0.40 0.78 1.49
CA GLY A 122 -0.81 0.44 0.74
C GLY A 122 -0.76 0.97 -0.71
N SER A 123 0.14 1.91 -1.01
CA SER A 123 0.47 2.29 -2.38
C SER A 123 1.21 1.18 -3.13
N GLN A 124 1.99 0.33 -2.45
CA GLN A 124 2.61 -0.87 -3.04
C GLN A 124 1.49 -1.82 -3.49
N ASP A 125 0.47 -2.03 -2.66
CA ASP A 125 -0.70 -2.84 -3.01
C ASP A 125 -1.44 -2.27 -4.22
N VAL A 126 -1.72 -0.97 -4.24
CA VAL A 126 -2.36 -0.31 -5.39
C VAL A 126 -1.53 -0.46 -6.65
N MET A 127 -0.22 -0.18 -6.59
CA MET A 127 0.70 -0.32 -7.72
C MET A 127 0.72 -1.77 -8.21
N HIS A 128 0.89 -2.74 -7.31
CA HIS A 128 0.94 -4.15 -7.65
C HIS A 128 -0.39 -4.63 -8.25
N TYR A 129 -1.54 -4.16 -7.74
CA TYR A 129 -2.87 -4.50 -8.24
C TYR A 129 -3.03 -4.13 -9.72
N ILE A 130 -2.58 -2.92 -10.09
CA ILE A 130 -2.76 -2.36 -11.44
C ILE A 130 -1.62 -2.69 -12.42
N SER A 131 -0.44 -3.11 -11.94
CA SER A 131 0.75 -3.35 -12.79
C SER A 131 1.17 -4.82 -12.91
N CYS A 132 0.79 -5.69 -11.97
CA CYS A 132 1.12 -7.12 -12.02
C CYS A 132 0.33 -7.83 -13.13
N ALA A 133 0.81 -8.99 -13.61
CA ALA A 133 0.08 -9.81 -14.57
C ALA A 133 -1.33 -10.15 -14.03
N ASN A 134 -2.34 -10.21 -14.91
CA ASN A 134 -3.72 -10.50 -14.54
C ASN A 134 -4.29 -11.67 -15.36
N PRO A 135 -4.47 -12.87 -14.78
CA PRO A 135 -4.17 -13.24 -13.38
C PRO A 135 -2.66 -13.27 -13.07
N ARG A 136 -2.29 -13.18 -11.79
CA ARG A 136 -0.88 -13.26 -11.37
C ARG A 136 -0.32 -14.69 -11.58
N PRO A 137 0.98 -14.84 -11.90
CA PRO A 137 1.60 -16.16 -11.99
C PRO A 137 1.62 -16.87 -10.64
N ARG A 138 1.71 -18.21 -10.68
CA ARG A 138 1.88 -19.04 -9.50
C ARG A 138 3.23 -18.77 -8.85
N HIS A 139 3.25 -18.49 -7.56
CA HIS A 139 4.46 -18.41 -6.77
C HIS A 139 4.83 -19.83 -6.27
N PRO A 140 6.03 -20.36 -6.60
CA PRO A 140 6.41 -21.74 -6.26
C PRO A 140 6.31 -22.09 -4.77
N ILE A 141 6.63 -21.11 -3.92
CA ILE A 141 6.61 -21.21 -2.46
C ILE A 141 5.26 -20.81 -1.86
N LEU A 142 4.70 -19.64 -2.18
CA LEU A 142 3.48 -19.15 -1.52
C LEU A 142 2.21 -19.91 -1.95
N ASP A 143 2.15 -20.37 -3.20
CA ASP A 143 1.01 -21.14 -3.72
C ASP A 143 1.29 -22.65 -3.75
N ARG A 144 2.21 -23.14 -2.92
CA ARG A 144 2.66 -24.53 -2.94
C ARG A 144 1.55 -25.54 -2.63
N ASP A 145 0.57 -25.13 -1.83
CA ASP A 145 -0.52 -25.99 -1.38
C ASP A 145 -1.49 -26.28 -2.54
N ILE A 146 -1.32 -25.56 -3.66
CA ILE A 146 -2.04 -25.77 -4.91
C ILE A 146 -1.09 -26.47 -5.90
N PRO A 147 -1.42 -27.68 -6.38
CA PRO A 147 -0.65 -28.37 -7.40
C PRO A 147 -0.47 -27.52 -8.66
N GLU A 148 0.69 -27.59 -9.31
CA GLU A 148 1.04 -26.72 -10.45
C GLU A 148 0.00 -26.76 -11.58
N GLY A 149 -0.50 -27.94 -11.95
CA GLY A 149 -1.54 -28.11 -12.97
C GLY A 149 -2.96 -27.73 -12.53
N GLN A 150 -3.15 -27.29 -11.27
CA GLN A 150 -4.43 -26.90 -10.70
C GLN A 150 -4.49 -25.43 -10.26
N TYR A 151 -3.38 -24.70 -10.38
CA TYR A 151 -3.37 -23.28 -10.05
C TYR A 151 -4.20 -22.49 -11.06
N VAL A 152 -5.28 -21.88 -10.55
CA VAL A 152 -6.11 -20.94 -11.29
C VAL A 152 -5.99 -19.60 -10.58
N GLY A 153 -5.15 -18.72 -11.12
CA GLY A 153 -4.94 -17.40 -10.55
C GLY A 153 -6.23 -16.56 -10.59
N LEU A 154 -6.43 -15.73 -9.57
CA LEU A 154 -7.59 -14.85 -9.49
C LEU A 154 -7.47 -13.74 -10.54
N THR A 155 -8.48 -13.63 -11.41
CA THR A 155 -8.58 -12.49 -12.32
C THR A 155 -9.08 -11.28 -11.55
N ARG A 156 -8.23 -10.27 -11.43
CA ARG A 156 -8.53 -9.03 -10.72
C ARG A 156 -9.55 -8.20 -11.52
N PRO A 157 -10.68 -7.79 -10.92
CA PRO A 157 -11.62 -6.89 -11.56
C PRO A 157 -10.97 -5.54 -11.91
N SER A 158 -11.40 -4.93 -13.00
CA SER A 158 -10.93 -3.59 -13.35
C SER A 158 -11.42 -2.54 -12.33
N VAL A 159 -10.64 -1.49 -12.11
CA VAL A 159 -10.97 -0.29 -11.30
C VAL A 159 -11.01 0.95 -12.18
N ASP A 160 -11.91 1.88 -11.85
CA ASP A 160 -12.14 3.11 -12.63
C ASP A 160 -11.09 4.18 -12.37
N GLY A 161 -10.32 4.04 -11.27
CA GLY A 161 -9.25 4.94 -10.90
C GLY A 161 -8.33 4.37 -9.82
N ALA A 162 -7.13 4.93 -9.70
CA ALA A 162 -6.14 4.59 -8.69
C ALA A 162 -5.50 5.85 -8.10
N ILE A 163 -5.31 5.87 -6.78
CA ILE A 163 -4.64 6.95 -6.04
C ILE A 163 -3.55 6.33 -5.16
N MET A 164 -2.37 6.95 -5.10
CA MET A 164 -1.30 6.60 -4.17
C MET A 164 -0.92 7.82 -3.35
N GLN A 165 -1.07 7.75 -2.04
CA GLN A 165 -0.63 8.79 -1.11
C GLN A 165 0.61 8.33 -0.35
N ALA A 166 1.63 9.18 -0.35
CA ALA A 166 2.97 8.90 0.17
C ALA A 166 3.54 7.52 -0.27
N PRO A 167 3.61 7.22 -1.59
CA PRO A 167 4.34 6.05 -2.07
C PRO A 167 5.85 6.24 -1.85
N VAL A 168 6.36 5.69 -0.75
CA VAL A 168 7.77 5.79 -0.34
C VAL A 168 8.45 4.43 -0.39
N SER A 169 9.77 4.44 -0.53
CA SER A 169 10.58 3.22 -0.50
C SER A 169 10.97 2.85 0.93
N ASP A 170 10.53 1.67 1.39
CA ASP A 170 10.99 1.09 2.66
C ASP A 170 12.51 0.84 2.64
N ARG A 171 13.07 0.44 1.50
CA ARG A 171 14.52 0.30 1.31
C ARG A 171 15.23 1.62 1.59
N GLU A 172 14.83 2.70 0.94
CA GLU A 172 15.50 3.99 1.12
C GLU A 172 15.28 4.57 2.52
N ALA A 173 14.09 4.37 3.11
CA ALA A 173 13.82 4.73 4.50
C ALA A 173 14.74 3.97 5.47
N ALA A 174 14.88 2.66 5.31
CA ALA A 174 15.78 1.83 6.12
C ALA A 174 17.26 2.20 5.90
N LEU A 175 17.66 2.48 4.66
CA LEU A 175 19.02 2.97 4.34
C LEU A 175 19.29 4.31 4.99
N TRP A 176 18.32 5.21 5.05
CA TRP A 176 18.47 6.48 5.73
C TRP A 176 18.59 6.33 7.24
N LEU A 177 17.70 5.52 7.85
CA LEU A 177 17.75 5.22 9.28
C LEU A 177 19.11 4.63 9.68
N SER A 178 19.63 3.67 8.90
CA SER A 178 20.95 3.06 9.17
C SER A 178 22.13 4.02 9.04
N LYS A 179 21.98 5.17 8.37
CA LYS A 179 22.99 6.23 8.31
C LYS A 179 22.86 7.23 9.47
N LEU A 180 21.65 7.42 10.00
CA LEU A 180 21.41 8.34 11.10
C LEU A 180 21.67 7.72 12.47
N GLY A 181 21.42 6.42 12.62
CA GLY A 181 21.33 5.80 13.94
C GLY A 181 19.97 6.03 14.58
N THR A 182 19.80 5.54 15.81
CA THR A 182 18.65 5.82 16.66
C THR A 182 19.12 6.52 17.94
N GLU A 183 18.20 6.77 18.88
CA GLU A 183 18.57 7.22 20.22
C GLU A 183 19.33 6.14 21.04
N TYR A 184 19.28 4.87 20.60
CA TYR A 184 19.85 3.72 21.32
C TYR A 184 21.01 3.05 20.59
N ASP A 185 21.08 3.11 19.26
CA ASP A 185 22.06 2.40 18.44
C ASP A 185 22.77 3.38 17.50
N THR A 186 24.09 3.25 17.40
CA THR A 186 24.91 3.99 16.44
C THR A 186 24.66 3.53 14.99
N PRO A 187 24.95 4.35 13.97
CA PRO A 187 24.89 3.93 12.57
C PRO A 187 25.64 2.62 12.30
N GLU A 188 26.84 2.46 12.87
CA GLU A 188 27.68 1.28 12.69
C GLU A 188 27.02 0.01 13.27
N GLU A 189 26.37 0.12 14.44
CA GLU A 189 25.64 -0.99 15.06
C GLU A 189 24.44 -1.42 14.23
N ILE A 190 23.63 -0.46 13.74
CA ILE A 190 22.46 -0.76 12.89
C ILE A 190 22.90 -1.41 11.59
N GLN A 191 23.92 -0.87 10.92
CA GLN A 191 24.43 -1.42 9.67
C GLN A 191 24.96 -2.84 9.84
N GLU A 192 25.66 -3.13 10.94
CA GLU A 192 26.16 -4.47 11.23
C GLU A 192 25.02 -5.46 11.53
N VAL A 193 23.99 -5.03 12.27
CA VAL A 193 22.78 -5.83 12.49
C VAL A 193 22.09 -6.13 11.16
N TYR A 194 21.86 -5.12 10.32
CA TYR A 194 21.23 -5.30 9.00
C TYR A 194 22.03 -6.27 8.14
N ARG A 195 23.35 -6.08 8.04
CA ARG A 195 24.23 -6.94 7.24
C ARG A 195 24.15 -8.41 7.69
N LYS A 196 24.23 -8.66 9.00
CA LYS A 196 24.12 -10.02 9.57
C LYS A 196 22.75 -10.63 9.30
N THR A 197 21.69 -9.87 9.53
CA THR A 197 20.32 -10.37 9.34
C THR A 197 19.99 -10.61 7.87
N ILE A 198 20.43 -9.75 6.94
CA ILE A 198 20.32 -9.99 5.49
C ILE A 198 21.01 -11.30 5.12
N GLN A 199 22.24 -11.51 5.56
CA GLN A 199 22.98 -12.74 5.27
C GLN A 199 22.25 -13.98 5.81
N GLU A 200 21.73 -13.92 7.03
CA GLU A 200 21.00 -15.06 7.61
C GLU A 200 19.65 -15.29 6.92
N ALA A 201 18.90 -14.23 6.64
CA ALA A 201 17.62 -14.29 5.92
C ALA A 201 17.80 -14.84 4.50
N GLN A 202 18.89 -14.51 3.80
CA GLN A 202 19.22 -15.10 2.49
C GLN A 202 19.63 -16.57 2.61
N ARG A 203 20.40 -16.92 3.64
CA ARG A 203 20.88 -18.29 3.86
C ARG A 203 19.77 -19.24 4.29
N ARG A 204 18.82 -18.73 5.09
CA ARG A 204 17.74 -19.48 5.71
C ARG A 204 16.41 -18.75 5.51
N THR A 205 16.07 -18.40 4.27
CA THR A 205 14.78 -17.77 3.99
C THR A 205 13.62 -18.66 4.43
N TYR A 206 13.81 -19.97 4.25
CA TYR A 206 12.84 -20.98 4.62
C TYR A 206 13.49 -22.12 5.40
N GLU A 207 12.69 -22.78 6.24
CA GLU A 207 13.05 -23.99 6.96
C GLU A 207 12.14 -25.14 6.55
N THR A 208 12.68 -26.35 6.38
CA THR A 208 11.89 -27.56 6.12
C THR A 208 11.54 -28.27 7.42
N GLY A 209 10.29 -28.70 7.56
CA GLY A 209 9.79 -29.52 8.64
C GLY A 209 8.71 -30.50 8.17
N GLY A 210 8.02 -31.12 9.13
CA GLY A 210 7.21 -32.31 8.88
C GLY A 210 8.09 -33.56 8.82
N GLY A 211 7.56 -34.72 9.21
CA GLY A 211 8.35 -35.97 9.32
C GLY A 211 9.00 -36.45 8.02
N ASP A 212 8.57 -35.91 6.87
CA ASP A 212 9.06 -36.18 5.52
C ASP A 212 9.87 -35.00 4.91
N GLY A 213 10.02 -33.88 5.63
CA GLY A 213 10.74 -32.69 5.17
C GLY A 213 10.07 -31.92 4.03
N THR A 214 8.81 -32.20 3.71
CA THR A 214 8.11 -31.58 2.57
C THR A 214 7.46 -30.24 2.92
N THR A 215 7.21 -29.99 4.20
CA THR A 215 6.61 -28.72 4.64
C THR A 215 7.69 -27.67 4.77
N ILE A 216 7.55 -26.53 4.09
CA ILE A 216 8.50 -25.42 4.19
C ILE A 216 7.85 -24.26 4.98
N TYR A 217 8.55 -23.68 5.92
CA TYR A 217 8.09 -22.57 6.74
C TYR A 217 8.92 -21.34 6.42
N ASP A 218 8.30 -20.16 6.40
CA ASP A 218 9.05 -18.90 6.47
C ASP A 218 9.81 -18.85 7.81
N THR A 219 11.10 -18.50 7.75
CA THR A 219 11.81 -18.17 8.99
C THR A 219 11.47 -16.76 9.42
N ILE A 220 11.52 -16.51 10.73
CA ILE A 220 11.19 -15.20 11.29
C ILE A 220 12.48 -14.45 11.62
N VAL A 221 12.55 -13.21 11.17
CA VAL A 221 13.61 -12.29 11.55
C VAL A 221 13.46 -11.94 13.03
N PRO A 222 14.53 -11.95 13.83
CA PRO A 222 14.45 -11.54 15.23
C PRO A 222 13.83 -10.15 15.36
N LEU A 223 12.86 -9.99 16.28
CA LEU A 223 12.21 -8.70 16.53
C LEU A 223 13.21 -7.61 16.92
N ALA A 224 14.31 -7.99 17.59
CA ALA A 224 15.40 -7.07 17.89
C ALA A 224 16.02 -6.43 16.63
N THR A 225 15.99 -7.12 15.48
CA THR A 225 16.40 -6.52 14.22
C THR A 225 15.30 -5.66 13.62
N THR A 226 14.06 -6.15 13.54
CA THR A 226 12.98 -5.43 12.86
C THR A 226 12.63 -4.10 13.52
N THR A 227 12.72 -4.01 14.85
CA THR A 227 12.51 -2.74 15.58
C THR A 227 13.57 -1.69 15.31
N ARG A 228 14.78 -2.11 14.92
CA ARG A 228 15.85 -1.21 14.45
C ARG A 228 15.60 -0.68 13.04
N MET A 229 14.59 -1.23 12.36
CA MET A 229 14.10 -0.80 11.05
C MET A 229 12.77 -0.06 11.16
N TYR A 230 12.59 0.74 12.22
CA TYR A 230 11.37 1.52 12.50
C TYR A 230 10.05 0.73 12.62
N TYR A 231 10.05 -0.60 12.47
CA TYR A 231 8.84 -1.42 12.56
C TYR A 231 8.40 -1.67 14.01
N PRO A 232 7.09 -1.85 14.26
CA PRO A 232 6.57 -2.17 15.59
C PRO A 232 7.14 -3.46 16.19
N ALA A 233 7.39 -3.46 17.51
CA ALA A 233 7.98 -4.59 18.23
C ALA A 233 7.06 -5.81 18.36
N ASP A 234 5.78 -5.67 18.02
CA ASP A 234 4.76 -6.72 18.06
C ASP A 234 4.45 -7.32 16.69
N THR A 235 5.13 -6.86 15.62
CA THR A 235 4.93 -7.39 14.27
C THR A 235 6.06 -8.33 13.86
N PRO A 236 5.80 -9.65 13.73
CA PRO A 236 6.79 -10.58 13.20
C PRO A 236 7.00 -10.33 11.70
N LEU A 237 8.26 -10.40 11.25
CA LEU A 237 8.62 -10.27 9.85
C LEU A 237 9.27 -11.55 9.35
N SER A 238 8.68 -12.18 8.34
CA SER A 238 9.31 -13.30 7.65
C SER A 238 10.61 -12.86 6.97
N SER A 239 11.59 -13.76 6.87
CA SER A 239 12.84 -13.50 6.15
C SER A 239 12.59 -13.10 4.69
N ARG A 240 11.60 -13.73 4.04
CA ARG A 240 11.18 -13.36 2.68
C ARG A 240 10.70 -11.90 2.60
N ARG A 241 9.76 -11.49 3.46
CA ARG A 241 9.24 -10.12 3.46
C ARG A 241 10.31 -9.10 3.87
N PHE A 242 11.14 -9.43 4.85
CA PHE A 242 12.30 -8.61 5.24
C PHE A 242 13.25 -8.35 4.08
N LEU A 243 13.61 -9.39 3.33
CA LEU A 243 14.47 -9.25 2.16
C LEU A 243 13.81 -8.42 1.08
N SER A 244 12.51 -8.62 0.84
CA SER A 244 11.75 -7.86 -0.16
C SER A 244 11.70 -6.36 0.16
N LEU A 245 11.41 -5.99 1.40
CA LEU A 245 11.35 -4.59 1.86
C LEU A 245 12.71 -3.89 1.78
N LEU A 246 13.80 -4.59 2.13
CA LEU A 246 15.15 -4.03 2.05
C LEU A 246 15.74 -4.07 0.65
N SER A 247 15.29 -5.00 -0.18
CA SER A 247 15.71 -5.19 -1.55
C SER A 247 17.24 -5.10 -1.69
N PRO A 248 18.03 -5.98 -1.03
CA PRO A 248 19.47 -5.78 -0.86
C PRO A 248 20.28 -5.89 -2.16
N GLN A 249 19.65 -6.28 -3.28
CA GLN A 249 20.27 -6.29 -4.61
C GLN A 249 19.86 -5.09 -5.48
N SER A 250 19.07 -4.16 -4.93
CA SER A 250 18.67 -2.92 -5.59
C SER A 250 19.81 -1.88 -5.56
N PRO A 251 20.02 -1.11 -6.66
CA PRO A 251 19.08 -0.96 -7.79
C PRO A 251 19.22 -1.98 -8.93
N GLN A 252 20.21 -2.88 -8.89
CA GLN A 252 20.48 -3.78 -10.02
C GLN A 252 19.39 -4.85 -10.21
N ARG A 253 18.84 -5.35 -9.09
CA ARG A 253 17.74 -6.32 -9.09
C ARG A 253 16.81 -6.03 -7.90
N PRO A 254 15.83 -5.14 -8.09
CA PRO A 254 14.84 -4.82 -7.06
C PRO A 254 13.96 -6.03 -6.74
N ASP A 255 13.69 -6.24 -5.44
CA ASP A 255 12.70 -7.20 -4.96
C ASP A 255 11.27 -6.62 -5.01
N GLU A 256 10.25 -7.43 -4.69
CA GLU A 256 8.83 -7.17 -4.99
C GLU A 256 8.29 -5.84 -4.40
N ASP A 257 8.73 -5.47 -3.20
CA ASP A 257 8.28 -4.26 -2.50
C ASP A 257 8.98 -2.98 -2.93
N ASP A 258 10.12 -3.11 -3.63
CA ASP A 258 10.96 -1.98 -4.00
C ASP A 258 10.47 -1.32 -5.30
N LEU A 259 9.27 -0.75 -5.22
CA LEU A 259 8.56 -0.15 -6.35
C LEU A 259 8.83 1.36 -6.50
N PHE A 260 9.32 2.00 -5.43
CA PHE A 260 9.36 3.46 -5.29
C PHE A 260 10.74 4.02 -4.98
N SER A 261 11.81 3.20 -4.95
CA SER A 261 13.16 3.73 -4.72
C SER A 261 13.56 4.73 -5.82
N SER A 262 14.21 5.80 -5.41
CA SER A 262 14.59 6.90 -6.29
C SER A 262 15.66 6.55 -7.32
N ASP A 263 16.45 5.51 -7.06
CA ASP A 263 17.57 5.02 -7.87
C ASP A 263 17.22 3.84 -8.79
N LEU A 264 15.95 3.41 -8.85
CA LEU A 264 15.50 2.37 -9.78
C LEU A 264 15.74 2.81 -11.23
N ALA A 265 16.24 1.89 -12.06
CA ALA A 265 16.45 2.16 -13.48
C ALA A 265 15.11 2.31 -14.22
N ASP A 266 15.09 3.11 -15.28
CA ASP A 266 13.88 3.33 -16.08
C ASP A 266 13.37 2.02 -16.69
N GLU A 267 14.27 1.09 -17.06
CA GLU A 267 13.93 -0.25 -17.53
C GLU A 267 13.13 -1.04 -16.49
N HIS A 268 13.45 -0.89 -15.21
CA HIS A 268 12.68 -1.52 -14.14
C HIS A 268 11.34 -0.83 -13.95
N LEU A 269 11.29 0.51 -13.98
CA LEU A 269 10.03 1.26 -13.89
C LEU A 269 9.07 0.92 -15.05
N GLN A 270 9.58 0.56 -16.23
CA GLN A 270 8.75 0.05 -17.33
C GLN A 270 8.05 -1.26 -16.99
N THR A 271 8.63 -2.10 -16.13
CA THR A 271 8.00 -3.36 -15.68
C THR A 271 6.91 -3.16 -14.62
N THR A 272 6.83 -1.96 -14.03
CA THR A 272 5.82 -1.58 -13.03
C THR A 272 4.89 -0.49 -13.58
N PHE A 273 5.27 0.79 -13.49
CA PHE A 273 4.51 1.91 -14.03
C PHE A 273 4.19 1.76 -15.52
N GLY A 274 5.15 1.28 -16.32
CA GLY A 274 4.96 1.07 -17.76
C GLY A 274 3.91 0.00 -18.09
N MET A 275 3.69 -0.97 -17.19
CA MET A 275 2.74 -2.06 -17.41
C MET A 275 1.29 -1.68 -17.11
N ILE A 276 1.02 -0.56 -16.43
CA ILE A 276 -0.33 -0.23 -15.92
C ILE A 276 -1.41 -0.28 -17.01
N ARG A 277 -1.11 0.23 -18.22
CA ARG A 277 -2.06 0.18 -19.35
C ARG A 277 -2.22 -1.23 -19.90
N ASP A 278 -1.11 -1.93 -20.07
CA ASP A 278 -1.06 -3.25 -20.71
C ASP A 278 -1.73 -4.35 -19.86
N ARG A 279 -1.81 -4.17 -18.54
CA ARG A 279 -2.52 -5.11 -17.66
C ARG A 279 -4.03 -5.05 -17.77
N GLY A 280 -4.59 -3.94 -18.25
CA GLY A 280 -6.04 -3.75 -18.38
C GLY A 280 -6.82 -3.80 -17.06
N VAL A 281 -6.14 -3.65 -15.91
CA VAL A 281 -6.79 -3.60 -14.59
C VAL A 281 -7.26 -2.18 -14.29
N LEU A 282 -6.45 -1.16 -14.56
CA LEU A 282 -6.94 0.21 -14.56
C LEU A 282 -7.79 0.41 -15.83
N HIS A 283 -9.01 0.93 -15.68
CA HIS A 283 -9.92 1.20 -16.79
C HIS A 283 -9.23 2.03 -17.88
N GLY A 284 -9.56 1.83 -19.17
CA GLY A 284 -8.83 2.43 -20.29
C GLY A 284 -8.84 3.97 -20.33
N LYS A 285 -9.77 4.62 -19.61
CA LYS A 285 -9.77 6.08 -19.36
C LYS A 285 -9.41 6.46 -17.92
N GLY A 286 -9.25 5.47 -17.05
CA GLY A 286 -8.86 5.64 -15.66
C GLY A 286 -7.46 6.23 -15.56
N LYS A 287 -7.21 6.95 -14.47
CA LYS A 287 -5.95 7.68 -14.25
C LYS A 287 -5.31 7.26 -12.93
N LEU A 288 -3.99 7.33 -12.84
CA LEU A 288 -3.26 7.23 -11.59
C LEU A 288 -2.99 8.63 -11.04
N MET A 289 -3.42 8.90 -9.80
CA MET A 289 -3.05 10.11 -9.07
C MET A 289 -2.03 9.80 -7.98
N VAL A 290 -0.96 10.57 -7.91
CA VAL A 290 0.09 10.45 -6.89
C VAL A 290 0.12 11.69 -6.01
N LEU A 291 -0.10 11.52 -4.71
CA LEU A 291 -0.07 12.57 -3.70
C LEU A 291 1.13 12.35 -2.77
N TYR A 292 2.26 12.96 -3.13
CA TYR A 292 3.50 12.83 -2.37
C TYR A 292 3.53 13.81 -1.19
N SER A 293 4.12 13.42 -0.05
CA SER A 293 4.21 14.30 1.11
C SER A 293 5.47 15.18 1.08
N GLY A 294 5.28 16.51 1.16
CA GLY A 294 6.37 17.49 1.03
C GLY A 294 7.41 17.41 2.15
N ARG A 295 6.95 17.25 3.40
CA ARG A 295 7.76 17.09 4.61
C ARG A 295 7.76 15.64 5.11
N ASP A 296 7.68 14.68 4.20
CA ASP A 296 7.73 13.26 4.54
C ASP A 296 9.05 12.89 5.23
N GLN A 297 8.96 12.48 6.49
CA GLN A 297 10.08 12.10 7.35
C GLN A 297 10.62 10.69 7.09
N SER A 298 9.96 9.91 6.24
CA SER A 298 10.43 8.59 5.81
C SER A 298 11.29 8.69 4.55
N VAL A 299 11.25 9.83 3.85
CA VAL A 299 11.95 10.04 2.58
C VAL A 299 13.29 10.71 2.81
N PRO A 300 14.41 10.06 2.41
CA PRO A 300 15.73 10.61 2.65
C PRO A 300 15.98 11.97 1.97
N PRO A 301 16.87 12.81 2.52
CA PRO A 301 17.13 14.14 2.00
C PRO A 301 17.84 14.17 0.64
N TRP A 302 18.40 13.03 0.19
CA TRP A 302 19.01 12.92 -1.15
C TRP A 302 17.98 12.69 -2.26
N VAL A 303 16.73 12.35 -1.92
CA VAL A 303 15.68 12.06 -2.90
C VAL A 303 15.08 13.37 -3.41
N ASP A 304 15.28 13.65 -4.70
CA ASP A 304 14.57 14.72 -5.39
C ASP A 304 13.16 14.25 -5.76
N LYS A 305 12.18 14.60 -4.90
CA LYS A 305 10.76 14.24 -5.07
C LYS A 305 10.17 14.77 -6.37
N VAL A 306 10.60 15.95 -6.85
CA VAL A 306 10.08 16.54 -8.10
C VAL A 306 10.58 15.75 -9.29
N ALA A 307 11.89 15.47 -9.34
CA ALA A 307 12.47 14.65 -10.39
C ALA A 307 11.90 13.22 -10.39
N LEU A 308 11.68 12.63 -9.21
CA LEU A 308 11.09 11.30 -9.05
C LEU A 308 9.66 11.23 -9.64
N LEU A 309 8.77 12.14 -9.25
CA LEU A 309 7.40 12.18 -9.81
C LEU A 309 7.41 12.43 -11.32
N GLN A 310 8.32 13.29 -11.81
CA GLN A 310 8.45 13.54 -13.24
C GLN A 310 8.89 12.29 -14.00
N ARG A 311 9.82 11.49 -13.46
CA ARG A 311 10.22 10.21 -14.05
C ARG A 311 9.06 9.23 -14.10
N TRP A 312 8.32 9.05 -13.01
CA TRP A 312 7.13 8.18 -12.98
C TRP A 312 6.08 8.61 -14.00
N ARG A 313 5.81 9.93 -14.10
CA ARG A 313 4.92 10.49 -15.12
C ARG A 313 5.40 10.20 -16.53
N THR A 314 6.70 10.34 -16.80
CA THR A 314 7.28 10.06 -18.12
C THR A 314 7.12 8.59 -18.51
N ILE A 315 7.38 7.66 -17.59
CA ILE A 315 7.22 6.22 -17.84
C ILE A 315 5.74 5.86 -18.05
N LEU A 316 4.85 6.40 -17.22
CA LEU A 316 3.42 6.10 -17.27
C LEU A 316 2.69 6.75 -18.47
N GLY A 317 3.13 7.95 -18.87
CA GLY A 317 2.50 8.77 -19.90
C GLY A 317 1.38 9.68 -19.40
N ASP A 318 1.24 10.84 -20.05
CA ASP A 318 0.25 11.89 -19.70
C ASP A 318 -1.21 11.43 -19.82
N GLU A 319 -1.48 10.44 -20.66
CA GLU A 319 -2.82 9.86 -20.80
C GLU A 319 -3.25 9.02 -19.61
N THR A 320 -2.34 8.55 -18.76
CA THR A 320 -2.69 7.75 -17.58
C THR A 320 -2.36 8.50 -16.29
N TRP A 321 -1.44 9.48 -16.34
CA TRP A 321 -1.14 10.35 -15.21
C TRP A 321 -2.25 11.37 -14.95
N HIS A 322 -2.70 11.49 -13.69
CA HIS A 322 -3.71 12.47 -13.33
C HIS A 322 -3.12 13.87 -13.09
N ARG A 323 -3.82 14.92 -13.55
CA ARG A 323 -3.36 16.32 -13.43
C ARG A 323 -3.27 16.85 -11.99
N ASN A 324 -4.03 16.25 -11.06
CA ASN A 324 -4.00 16.62 -9.64
C ASN A 324 -2.86 15.94 -8.85
N SER A 325 -2.05 15.09 -9.47
CA SER A 325 -0.87 14.54 -8.81
C SER A 325 0.07 15.67 -8.39
N THR A 326 0.55 15.65 -7.15
CA THR A 326 1.33 16.76 -6.59
C THR A 326 2.16 16.32 -5.38
N ILE A 327 3.11 17.18 -5.00
CA ILE A 327 3.76 17.15 -3.69
C ILE A 327 2.98 18.11 -2.78
N ILE A 328 2.34 17.58 -1.74
CA ILE A 328 1.55 18.38 -0.81
C ILE A 328 2.50 19.15 0.13
N PRO A 329 2.53 20.50 0.06
CA PRO A 329 3.45 21.29 0.87
C PRO A 329 3.21 21.07 2.37
N GLY A 330 4.29 20.88 3.14
CA GLY A 330 4.21 20.70 4.59
C GLY A 330 3.61 19.37 5.09
N ALA A 331 3.12 18.51 4.19
CA ALA A 331 2.56 17.22 4.58
C ALA A 331 3.63 16.30 5.18
N SER A 332 3.39 15.76 6.37
CA SER A 332 4.14 14.62 6.91
C SER A 332 3.67 13.31 6.25
N HIS A 333 4.34 12.20 6.54
CA HIS A 333 4.06 10.91 5.90
C HIS A 333 2.58 10.50 5.99
N ALA A 334 2.04 10.50 7.22
CA ALA A 334 0.65 10.13 7.52
C ALA A 334 -0.30 11.33 7.74
N LEU A 335 0.23 12.56 7.66
CA LEU A 335 -0.52 13.79 7.94
C LEU A 335 -1.15 13.80 9.35
N SER A 336 -0.46 13.18 10.30
CA SER A 336 -0.89 13.02 11.70
C SER A 336 -0.30 14.06 12.67
N ASP A 337 0.73 14.79 12.26
CA ASP A 337 1.35 15.81 13.12
C ASP A 337 0.33 16.92 13.47
N PRO A 338 0.51 17.65 14.60
CA PRO A 338 -0.42 18.69 15.02
C PRO A 338 -0.64 19.82 13.99
N ASP A 339 0.32 20.06 13.08
CA ASP A 339 0.27 21.13 12.07
C ASP A 339 -0.29 20.70 10.70
N GLN A 340 -0.88 19.51 10.62
CA GLN A 340 -1.28 18.89 9.34
C GLN A 340 -2.67 19.30 8.83
N ALA A 341 -3.35 20.26 9.47
CA ALA A 341 -4.70 20.68 9.06
C ALA A 341 -4.77 21.17 7.61
N GLU A 342 -3.85 22.05 7.19
CA GLU A 342 -3.81 22.55 5.81
C GLU A 342 -3.35 21.47 4.80
N PRO A 343 -2.28 20.68 5.06
CA PRO A 343 -1.97 19.51 4.25
C PRO A 343 -3.14 18.53 4.05
N ARG A 344 -3.90 18.21 5.10
CA ARG A 344 -5.09 17.36 5.00
C ARG A 344 -6.19 18.00 4.15
N ARG A 345 -6.43 19.30 4.31
CA ARG A 345 -7.37 20.05 3.46
C ARG A 345 -7.00 19.94 1.97
N ILE A 346 -5.73 20.14 1.63
CA ILE A 346 -5.23 20.01 0.26
C ILE A 346 -5.39 18.57 -0.24
N LEU A 347 -5.03 17.57 0.57
CA LEU A 347 -5.21 16.15 0.23
C LEU A 347 -6.67 15.86 -0.13
N VAL A 348 -7.60 16.24 0.75
CA VAL A 348 -9.03 16.03 0.56
C VAL A 348 -9.51 16.71 -0.72
N GLU A 349 -9.14 17.97 -0.95
CA GLU A 349 -9.49 18.71 -2.16
C GLU A 349 -9.01 18.01 -3.44
N ARG A 350 -7.79 17.45 -3.44
CA ARG A 350 -7.25 16.72 -4.59
C ARG A 350 -7.98 15.40 -4.83
N VAL A 351 -8.31 14.67 -3.77
CA VAL A 351 -9.05 13.40 -3.84
C VAL A 351 -10.48 13.65 -4.30
N THR A 352 -11.21 14.61 -3.73
CA THR A 352 -12.58 14.90 -4.15
C THR A 352 -12.64 15.35 -5.61
N GLY A 353 -11.74 16.24 -6.04
CA GLY A 353 -11.69 16.66 -7.44
C GLY A 353 -11.32 15.52 -8.40
N TYR A 354 -10.48 14.57 -7.97
CA TYR A 354 -10.20 13.36 -8.74
C TYR A 354 -11.44 12.47 -8.89
N LEU A 355 -12.20 12.28 -7.81
CA LEU A 355 -13.42 11.46 -7.82
C LEU A 355 -14.50 12.07 -8.70
N GLU A 356 -14.67 13.39 -8.68
CA GLU A 356 -15.54 14.14 -9.59
C GLU A 356 -15.17 13.90 -11.06
N ASP A 357 -13.87 13.91 -11.41
CA ASP A 357 -13.44 13.58 -12.76
C ASP A 357 -13.79 12.13 -13.15
N VAL A 358 -13.63 11.17 -12.22
CA VAL A 358 -13.94 9.74 -12.46
C VAL A 358 -15.43 9.49 -12.67
N GLU A 359 -16.31 10.25 -12.01
CA GLU A 359 -17.76 10.18 -12.24
C GLU A 359 -18.14 10.44 -13.70
N THR A 360 -17.35 11.26 -14.41
CA THR A 360 -17.62 11.65 -15.80
C THR A 360 -17.10 10.66 -16.87
N LEU A 361 -16.38 9.60 -16.47
CA LEU A 361 -15.75 8.61 -17.37
C LEU A 361 -16.74 7.68 -18.06
#